data_AF-A0A8R1EUH2-F1
#
_entry.id   AF-A0A8R1EUH2-F1
#
_cell.length_a   1.000
_cell.length_b   1.000
_cell.length_c   1.000
_cell.angle_alpha   90.00
_cell.angle_beta   90.00
_cell.angle_gamma   90.00
#
_symmetry.space_group_name_H-M   'P 1'
#
loop_
_entity.id
_entity.type
_entity.pdbx_description
1 polymer ?
#
loop_
_entity_poly.entity_id
_entity_poly.type
_entity_poly.pdbx_seq_one_letter_code
_entity_poly.pdbx_strand_id
1 'polypeptide(L)'
;MRISPAVNMRALISSNQFLHNNDTTLYIRNAQWPELMDLPAEVTISKNVFKFNFAKFIISIGLNEDAKKQFLTFNQQNEVRANTVFDPFPTLPPRSTPYAALVVSSSNVKIHRNCFNNERARYEIGTELERHAKWIDARENNWGFQEVPRFIDKFFDQFNRYSLASIDIDPYMAACNQRMPYISLLNGQFRQFRKSTDSRTLGGIIYENH
;
A
#
# COMPACT_ATOMS: atom_id res chain seq x y z
N MET A 1 11.86 12.88 0.61
CA MET A 1 11.27 13.60 1.77
C MET A 1 11.09 12.63 2.93
N ARG A 2 11.52 12.99 4.14
CA ARG A 2 11.49 12.10 5.32
C ARG A 2 10.93 12.84 6.54
N ILE A 3 9.91 12.27 7.18
CA ILE A 3 9.33 12.73 8.45
C ILE A 3 9.20 11.53 9.38
N SER A 4 10.03 11.44 10.42
CA SER A 4 9.92 10.41 11.45
C SER A 4 10.70 10.88 12.69
N PRO A 5 10.07 10.96 13.88
CA PRO A 5 8.67 10.69 14.14
C PRO A 5 7.73 11.80 13.61
N ALA A 6 6.60 11.42 13.00
CA ALA A 6 5.50 12.30 12.62
C ALA A 6 4.47 12.41 13.75
N VAL A 7 4.80 13.20 14.78
CA VAL A 7 3.95 13.44 15.96
C VAL A 7 3.88 14.92 16.30
N ASN A 8 2.82 15.33 17.00
CA ASN A 8 2.51 16.73 17.34
C ASN A 8 2.52 17.66 16.11
N MET A 9 1.91 17.20 15.02
CA MET A 9 1.99 17.91 13.75
C MET A 9 0.73 17.76 12.89
N ARG A 10 0.50 18.76 12.04
CA ARG A 10 -0.43 18.71 10.93
C ARG A 10 0.33 18.97 9.64
N ALA A 11 0.35 18.00 8.72
CA ALA A 11 1.05 18.12 7.45
C ALA A 11 0.12 17.90 6.26
N LEU A 12 0.27 18.77 5.26
CA LEU A 12 -0.34 18.63 3.95
C LEU A 12 0.76 18.54 2.90
N ILE A 13 0.94 17.37 2.32
CA ILE A 13 1.84 17.13 1.19
C ILE A 13 0.96 17.05 -0.04
N SER A 14 0.87 18.14 -0.81
CA SER A 14 0.03 18.14 -1.99
C SER A 14 0.63 18.82 -3.20
N SER A 15 0.20 18.37 -4.39
CA SER A 15 0.57 18.97 -5.67
C SER A 15 2.08 18.98 -5.96
N ASN A 16 2.81 17.99 -5.44
CA ASN A 16 4.24 17.83 -5.70
C ASN A 16 4.49 16.79 -6.79
N GLN A 17 5.62 16.92 -7.49
CA GLN A 17 6.13 15.90 -8.40
C GLN A 17 7.43 15.35 -7.86
N PHE A 18 7.47 14.05 -7.66
CA PHE A 18 8.66 13.33 -7.26
C PHE A 18 9.08 12.41 -8.40
N LEU A 19 10.11 12.83 -9.13
CA LEU A 19 10.55 12.21 -10.37
C LEU A 19 12.01 11.78 -10.28
N HIS A 20 12.35 10.62 -10.84
CA HIS A 20 13.73 10.17 -11.02
C HIS A 20 14.58 10.09 -9.73
N ASN A 21 13.96 9.83 -8.59
CA ASN A 21 14.69 9.59 -7.34
C ASN A 21 15.23 8.15 -7.33
N ASN A 22 16.48 7.96 -6.89
CA ASN A 22 17.15 6.66 -6.76
C ASN A 22 17.10 6.09 -5.33
N ASP A 23 16.18 6.59 -4.51
CA ASP A 23 15.92 6.10 -3.16
C ASP A 23 14.43 6.33 -2.80
N THR A 24 14.01 5.87 -1.63
CA THR A 24 12.66 6.08 -1.10
C THR A 24 12.32 7.56 -1.13
N THR A 25 11.26 7.85 -1.87
CA THR A 25 10.89 9.19 -2.26
C THR A 25 10.10 9.91 -1.16
N LEU A 26 9.20 9.19 -0.51
CA LEU A 26 8.43 9.67 0.63
C LEU A 26 8.48 8.66 1.77
N TYR A 27 8.91 9.11 2.94
CA TYR A 27 9.04 8.30 4.13
C TYR A 27 8.38 8.97 5.33
N ILE A 28 7.33 8.36 5.85
CA ILE A 28 6.66 8.71 7.11
C ILE A 28 6.42 7.41 7.87
N ARG A 29 7.09 7.15 8.99
CA ARG A 29 6.99 5.84 9.63
C ARG A 29 7.16 5.95 11.14
N ASN A 30 6.09 5.72 11.89
CA ASN A 30 6.14 5.70 13.35
C ASN A 30 5.71 4.34 13.91
N ALA A 31 6.38 3.24 13.59
CA ALA A 31 6.18 1.96 14.32
C ALA A 31 7.16 1.80 15.50
N GLN A 32 8.16 2.67 15.59
CA GLN A 32 9.32 2.53 16.48
C GLN A 32 9.25 3.41 17.73
N TRP A 33 8.18 4.20 17.88
CA TRP A 33 8.04 5.21 18.94
C TRP A 33 6.70 5.10 19.69
N PRO A 34 6.37 3.91 20.25
CA PRO A 34 5.08 3.65 20.91
C PRO A 34 4.81 4.61 22.09
N GLU A 35 5.84 5.10 22.75
CA GLU A 35 5.73 6.08 23.83
C GLU A 35 5.13 7.42 23.38
N LEU A 36 5.12 7.70 22.06
CA LEU A 36 4.58 8.92 21.48
C LEU A 36 3.13 8.77 20.97
N MET A 37 2.47 7.64 21.24
CA MET A 37 1.10 7.35 20.76
C MET A 37 0.06 8.39 21.16
N ASP A 38 0.23 9.04 22.31
CA ASP A 38 -0.74 10.02 22.82
C ASP A 38 -0.61 11.41 22.16
N LEU A 39 0.49 11.65 21.45
CA LEU A 39 0.69 12.89 20.71
C LEU A 39 -0.13 12.88 19.40
N PRO A 40 -0.85 13.97 19.08
CA PRO A 40 -1.70 14.03 17.91
C PRO A 40 -0.86 14.13 16.62
N ALA A 41 -1.35 13.54 15.53
CA ALA A 41 -0.77 13.71 14.20
C ALA A 41 -1.86 13.64 13.14
N GLU A 42 -1.87 14.60 12.21
CA GLU A 42 -2.77 14.59 11.06
C GLU A 42 -1.94 14.83 9.79
N VAL A 43 -1.82 13.79 8.96
CA VAL A 43 -1.02 13.85 7.73
C VAL A 43 -1.92 13.58 6.53
N THR A 44 -1.98 14.51 5.60
CA THR A 44 -2.69 14.34 4.33
C THR A 44 -1.70 14.42 3.17
N ILE A 45 -1.73 13.40 2.31
CA ILE A 45 -0.92 13.29 1.11
C ILE A 45 -1.88 13.20 -0.07
N SER A 46 -1.95 14.22 -0.91
CA SER A 46 -2.91 14.29 -2.01
C SER A 46 -2.39 14.94 -3.27
N LYS A 47 -2.92 14.54 -4.44
CA LYS A 47 -2.59 15.16 -5.74
C LYS A 47 -1.09 15.18 -6.05
N ASN A 48 -0.31 14.24 -5.53
CA ASN A 48 1.13 14.15 -5.83
C ASN A 48 1.38 13.16 -6.96
N VAL A 49 2.48 13.35 -7.68
CA VAL A 49 2.93 12.47 -8.75
C VAL A 49 4.25 11.81 -8.35
N PHE A 50 4.28 10.48 -8.32
CA PHE A 50 5.46 9.67 -8.07
C PHE A 50 5.73 8.84 -9.33
N LYS A 51 6.69 9.26 -10.16
CA LYS A 51 7.02 8.58 -11.43
C LYS A 51 8.50 8.40 -11.63
N PHE A 52 8.87 7.30 -12.30
CA PHE A 52 10.25 7.00 -12.68
C PHE A 52 11.24 6.95 -11.52
N ASN A 53 10.76 6.75 -10.29
CA ASN A 53 11.60 6.55 -9.13
C ASN A 53 12.07 5.08 -9.08
N PHE A 54 13.24 4.87 -8.48
CA PHE A 54 13.89 3.58 -8.33
C PHE A 54 14.28 3.38 -6.87
N ALA A 55 13.67 2.42 -6.18
CA ALA A 55 14.00 2.11 -4.78
C ALA A 55 13.52 0.71 -4.38
N LYS A 56 13.91 0.24 -3.18
CA LYS A 56 13.33 -0.97 -2.56
C LYS A 56 11.84 -0.80 -2.26
N PHE A 57 11.44 0.41 -1.93
CA PHE A 57 10.06 0.86 -1.84
C PHE A 57 10.02 2.36 -2.13
N ILE A 58 9.07 2.80 -2.95
CA ILE A 58 9.01 4.20 -3.42
C ILE A 58 8.47 5.09 -2.32
N ILE A 59 7.42 4.62 -1.65
CA ILE A 59 6.73 5.32 -0.57
C ILE A 59 6.62 4.37 0.62
N SER A 60 6.94 4.85 1.81
CA SER A 60 6.68 4.14 3.07
C SER A 60 5.92 5.08 4.01
N ILE A 61 4.70 4.70 4.38
CA ILE A 61 3.80 5.50 5.20
C ILE A 61 3.26 4.70 6.40
N GLY A 62 3.14 5.35 7.54
CA GLY A 62 2.56 4.79 8.73
C GLY A 62 2.80 5.66 9.96
N LEU A 63 1.91 5.54 10.92
CA LEU A 63 1.96 6.19 12.22
C LEU A 63 2.13 5.14 13.33
N ASN A 64 2.01 5.53 14.60
CA ASN A 64 1.98 4.54 15.68
C ASN A 64 0.69 3.72 15.57
N GLU A 65 0.82 2.39 15.54
CA GLU A 65 -0.32 1.48 15.53
C GLU A 65 -1.20 1.70 16.77
N ASP A 66 -2.53 1.60 16.61
CA ASP A 66 -3.53 1.80 17.67
C ASP A 66 -3.59 3.22 18.29
N ALA A 67 -2.79 4.17 17.80
CA ALA A 67 -2.78 5.55 18.30
C ALA A 67 -4.06 6.32 17.91
N LYS A 68 -4.95 6.53 18.87
CA LYS A 68 -6.30 7.12 18.64
C LYS A 68 -6.31 8.55 18.10
N LYS A 69 -5.18 9.27 18.19
CA LYS A 69 -5.06 10.69 17.80
C LYS A 69 -4.15 10.90 16.58
N GLN A 70 -3.74 9.81 15.93
CA GLN A 70 -2.82 9.83 14.81
C GLN A 70 -3.50 9.28 13.56
N PHE A 71 -3.62 10.11 12.53
CA PHE A 71 -4.32 9.79 11.29
C PHE A 71 -3.47 10.18 10.07
N LEU A 72 -3.38 9.26 9.10
CA LEU A 72 -2.75 9.54 7.82
C LEU A 72 -3.71 9.20 6.68
N THR A 73 -3.94 10.15 5.79
CA THR A 73 -4.74 9.99 4.58
C THR A 73 -3.84 10.12 3.35
N PHE A 74 -3.77 9.05 2.56
CA PHE A 74 -3.14 9.05 1.24
C PHE A 74 -4.25 8.97 0.20
N ASN A 75 -4.71 10.11 -0.30
CA ASN A 75 -5.93 10.14 -1.09
C ASN A 75 -5.98 11.22 -2.17
N GLN A 76 -7.09 11.27 -2.91
CA GLN A 76 -7.39 12.33 -3.87
C GLN A 76 -6.29 12.47 -4.94
N GLN A 77 -6.22 11.48 -5.83
CA GLN A 77 -5.41 11.53 -7.05
C GLN A 77 -3.89 11.59 -6.82
N ASN A 78 -3.37 10.84 -5.84
CA ASN A 78 -1.94 10.53 -5.93
C ASN A 78 -1.72 9.55 -7.09
N GLU A 79 -0.78 9.87 -7.98
CA GLU A 79 -0.36 9.01 -9.07
C GLU A 79 0.96 8.31 -8.71
N VAL A 80 0.91 7.02 -8.43
CA VAL A 80 2.10 6.19 -8.19
C VAL A 80 2.25 5.27 -9.39
N ARG A 81 2.99 5.71 -10.41
CA ARG A 81 3.04 5.00 -11.70
C ARG A 81 4.44 4.97 -12.28
N ALA A 82 4.73 3.96 -13.09
CA ALA A 82 5.99 3.83 -13.82
C ALA A 82 7.25 3.92 -12.93
N ASN A 83 7.14 3.55 -11.66
CA ASN A 83 8.28 3.39 -10.77
C ASN A 83 8.84 1.97 -10.91
N THR A 84 10.12 1.84 -10.57
CA THR A 84 10.82 0.55 -10.55
C THR A 84 11.12 0.19 -9.10
N VAL A 85 10.63 -0.98 -8.68
CA VAL A 85 10.89 -1.49 -7.33
C VAL A 85 11.99 -2.54 -7.42
N PHE A 86 13.08 -2.29 -6.72
CA PHE A 86 14.23 -3.19 -6.69
C PHE A 86 14.09 -4.22 -5.57
N ASP A 87 13.97 -5.49 -5.96
CA ASP A 87 14.02 -6.64 -5.06
C ASP A 87 15.38 -7.34 -5.21
N PRO A 88 16.30 -7.20 -4.24
CA PRO A 88 17.60 -7.88 -4.27
C PRO A 88 17.50 -9.41 -4.10
N PHE A 89 16.35 -9.93 -3.64
CA PHE A 89 16.16 -11.34 -3.33
C PHE A 89 14.85 -11.87 -3.94
N PRO A 90 14.68 -11.82 -5.27
CA PRO A 90 13.39 -12.10 -5.94
C PRO A 90 12.88 -13.52 -5.73
N THR A 91 13.78 -14.46 -5.40
CA THR A 91 13.47 -15.87 -5.17
C THR A 91 13.02 -16.17 -3.73
N LEU A 92 13.18 -15.22 -2.81
CA LEU A 92 12.85 -15.37 -1.39
C LEU A 92 11.70 -14.44 -1.00
N PRO A 93 10.67 -14.91 -0.26
CA PRO A 93 9.67 -14.01 0.26
C PRO A 93 10.30 -13.03 1.28
N PRO A 94 9.98 -11.71 1.20
CA PRO A 94 10.46 -10.73 2.17
C PRO A 94 10.05 -11.11 3.60
N ARG A 95 11.00 -11.07 4.54
CA ARG A 95 10.76 -11.42 5.95
C ARG A 95 10.43 -10.22 6.84
N SER A 96 10.79 -9.02 6.41
CA SER A 96 10.56 -7.77 7.14
C SER A 96 9.75 -6.81 6.28
N THR A 97 10.41 -5.90 5.57
CA THR A 97 9.79 -4.92 4.68
C THR A 97 9.54 -5.52 3.30
N PRO A 98 8.29 -5.48 2.77
CA PRO A 98 8.04 -5.89 1.42
C PRO A 98 8.63 -4.92 0.41
N TYR A 99 9.10 -5.45 -0.73
CA TYR A 99 9.50 -4.64 -1.87
C TYR A 99 8.26 -4.28 -2.69
N ALA A 100 7.70 -3.08 -2.45
CA ALA A 100 6.47 -2.62 -3.09
C ALA A 100 6.54 -1.13 -3.46
N ALA A 101 5.68 -0.67 -4.36
CA ALA A 101 5.62 0.76 -4.69
C ALA A 101 5.18 1.59 -3.47
N LEU A 102 4.21 1.10 -2.71
CA LEU A 102 3.74 1.67 -1.45
C LEU A 102 3.86 0.64 -0.31
N VAL A 103 4.52 1.01 0.78
CA VAL A 103 4.58 0.19 2.00
C VAL A 103 3.82 0.87 3.13
N VAL A 104 2.98 0.11 3.83
CA VAL A 104 2.14 0.61 4.93
C VAL A 104 2.49 -0.10 6.23
N SER A 105 2.72 0.66 7.30
CA SER A 105 3.15 0.09 8.59
C SER A 105 2.13 0.20 9.73
N SER A 106 0.93 0.76 9.50
CA SER A 106 -0.09 0.96 10.54
C SER A 106 -1.51 1.00 9.98
N SER A 107 -2.50 0.53 10.72
CA SER A 107 -3.93 0.50 10.35
C SER A 107 -4.61 1.88 10.37
N ASN A 108 -3.97 2.87 10.98
CA ASN A 108 -4.44 4.26 11.04
C ASN A 108 -4.26 5.03 9.71
N VAL A 109 -3.74 4.36 8.68
CA VAL A 109 -3.53 4.88 7.34
C VAL A 109 -4.75 4.52 6.46
N LYS A 110 -5.35 5.51 5.82
CA LYS A 110 -6.40 5.31 4.80
C LYS A 110 -5.89 5.68 3.42
N ILE A 111 -6.05 4.77 2.46
CA ILE A 111 -5.52 4.91 1.11
C ILE A 111 -6.69 4.85 0.14
N HIS A 112 -7.21 5.97 -0.33
CA HIS A 112 -8.43 5.99 -1.16
C HIS A 112 -8.28 6.88 -2.39
N ARG A 113 -8.87 6.49 -3.52
CA ARG A 113 -8.96 7.34 -4.73
C ARG A 113 -7.60 7.75 -5.28
N ASN A 114 -6.66 6.83 -5.28
CA ASN A 114 -5.34 6.98 -5.90
C ASN A 114 -5.23 6.15 -7.17
N CYS A 115 -4.15 6.36 -7.90
CA CYS A 115 -3.86 5.65 -9.14
C CYS A 115 -2.50 4.96 -9.08
N PHE A 116 -2.53 3.64 -9.10
CA PHE A 116 -1.35 2.78 -9.10
C PHE A 116 -1.20 2.11 -10.47
N ASN A 117 0.03 2.05 -10.98
CA ASN A 117 0.40 1.22 -12.12
C ASN A 117 1.93 1.21 -12.26
N ASN A 118 2.57 0.28 -11.58
CA ASN A 118 4.01 0.08 -11.54
C ASN A 118 4.32 -1.32 -12.09
N GLU A 119 4.39 -1.42 -13.42
CA GLU A 119 4.67 -2.68 -14.12
C GLU A 119 5.97 -3.35 -13.67
N ARG A 120 6.99 -2.54 -13.36
CA ARG A 120 8.30 -2.97 -12.85
C ARG A 120 8.35 -3.13 -11.32
N ALA A 121 7.18 -3.21 -10.67
CA ALA A 121 7.06 -3.60 -9.27
C ALA A 121 6.35 -4.95 -9.17
N ARG A 122 6.88 -5.85 -8.35
CA ARG A 122 6.20 -7.10 -8.02
C ARG A 122 4.89 -6.83 -7.28
N TYR A 123 4.91 -5.87 -6.37
CA TYR A 123 3.76 -5.45 -5.57
C TYR A 123 3.51 -3.95 -5.71
N GLU A 124 2.25 -3.56 -5.90
CA GLU A 124 1.81 -2.16 -5.87
C GLU A 124 1.81 -1.65 -4.43
N ILE A 125 1.28 -2.46 -3.52
CA ILE A 125 1.21 -2.15 -2.10
C ILE A 125 1.57 -3.38 -1.27
N GLY A 126 2.28 -3.15 -0.17
CA GLY A 126 2.57 -4.16 0.83
C GLY A 126 2.40 -3.63 2.25
N THR A 127 2.02 -4.50 3.18
CA THR A 127 1.93 -4.16 4.61
C THR A 127 3.08 -4.77 5.40
N GLU A 128 3.56 -4.03 6.38
CA GLU A 128 4.49 -4.49 7.41
C GLU A 128 3.80 -4.66 8.77
N LEU A 129 2.49 -4.37 8.84
CA LEU A 129 1.74 -4.46 10.08
C LEU A 129 1.55 -5.93 10.46
N GLU A 130 2.32 -6.42 11.42
CA GLU A 130 2.22 -7.78 11.97
C GLU A 130 1.03 -7.90 12.95
N ARG A 131 -0.19 -7.73 12.43
CA ARG A 131 -1.46 -7.86 13.15
C ARG A 131 -2.51 -8.53 12.26
N HIS A 132 -2.57 -9.85 12.28
CA HIS A 132 -3.51 -10.66 11.48
C HIS A 132 -5.01 -10.33 11.69
N ALA A 133 -5.37 -9.72 12.83
CA ALA A 133 -6.74 -9.30 13.15
C ALA A 133 -7.08 -7.87 12.66
N LYS A 134 -6.14 -7.20 11.98
CA LYS A 134 -6.30 -5.84 11.46
C LYS A 134 -6.28 -5.86 9.94
N TRP A 135 -6.76 -4.78 9.36
CA TRP A 135 -6.70 -4.54 7.92
C TRP A 135 -6.21 -3.13 7.63
N ILE A 136 -5.61 -2.95 6.46
CA ILE A 136 -5.30 -1.65 5.86
C ILE A 136 -6.45 -1.28 4.94
N ASP A 137 -7.06 -0.12 5.13
CA ASP A 137 -8.14 0.37 4.28
C ASP A 137 -7.56 0.99 2.98
N ALA A 138 -7.60 0.21 1.90
CA ALA A 138 -7.09 0.56 0.57
C ALA A 138 -8.19 0.50 -0.51
N ARG A 139 -9.44 0.76 -0.12
CA ARG A 139 -10.59 0.79 -1.02
C ARG A 139 -10.58 1.99 -1.96
N GLU A 140 -11.42 1.93 -2.98
CA GLU A 140 -11.63 2.99 -3.97
C GLU A 140 -10.33 3.43 -4.68
N ASN A 141 -9.31 2.57 -4.79
CA ASN A 141 -8.12 2.87 -5.60
C ASN A 141 -8.22 2.25 -6.99
N ASN A 142 -7.53 2.85 -7.95
CA ASN A 142 -7.29 2.24 -9.24
C ASN A 142 -5.94 1.52 -9.21
N TRP A 143 -5.94 0.23 -9.56
CA TRP A 143 -4.76 -0.63 -9.54
C TRP A 143 -4.18 -0.87 -10.94
N GLY A 144 -4.41 0.07 -11.86
CA GLY A 144 -3.81 0.11 -13.20
C GLY A 144 -4.54 -0.70 -14.26
N PHE A 145 -5.33 -1.70 -13.85
CA PHE A 145 -6.11 -2.57 -14.73
C PHE A 145 -7.57 -2.65 -14.28
N GLN A 146 -8.48 -2.84 -15.25
CA GLN A 146 -9.90 -3.03 -14.97
C GLN A 146 -10.19 -4.47 -14.52
N GLU A 147 -9.48 -5.45 -15.09
CA GLU A 147 -9.67 -6.86 -14.79
C GLU A 147 -8.94 -7.27 -13.51
N VAL A 148 -9.69 -7.75 -12.51
CA VAL A 148 -9.14 -8.20 -11.21
C VAL A 148 -7.96 -9.15 -11.35
N PRO A 149 -7.98 -10.19 -12.22
CA PRO A 149 -6.87 -11.14 -12.33
C PRO A 149 -5.51 -10.51 -12.70
N ARG A 150 -5.49 -9.29 -13.24
CA ARG A 150 -4.25 -8.60 -13.64
C ARG A 150 -3.56 -7.87 -12.48
N PHE A 151 -4.29 -7.52 -11.43
CA PHE A 151 -3.74 -6.77 -10.29
C PHE A 151 -3.90 -7.49 -8.95
N ILE A 152 -4.75 -8.51 -8.84
CA ILE A 152 -5.07 -9.15 -7.56
C ILE A 152 -3.86 -9.78 -6.86
N ASP A 153 -2.82 -10.16 -7.60
CA ASP A 153 -1.58 -10.70 -7.03
C ASP A 153 -0.51 -9.63 -6.76
N LYS A 154 -0.81 -8.35 -7.01
CA LYS A 154 0.09 -7.21 -6.78
C LYS A 154 0.03 -6.69 -5.34
N PHE A 155 -0.59 -7.42 -4.42
CA PHE A 155 -0.71 -7.08 -3.00
C PHE A 155 0.15 -8.01 -2.15
N PHE A 156 0.98 -7.45 -1.26
CA PHE A 156 1.73 -8.22 -0.25
C PHE A 156 1.14 -8.03 1.14
N ASP A 157 0.42 -9.03 1.65
CA ASP A 157 -0.32 -8.93 2.92
C ASP A 157 -0.47 -10.29 3.61
N GLN A 158 -1.51 -10.44 4.44
CA GLN A 158 -1.86 -11.69 5.14
C GLN A 158 -1.85 -12.94 4.24
N PHE A 159 -2.23 -12.82 2.96
CA PHE A 159 -2.22 -13.95 2.03
C PHE A 159 -0.79 -14.47 1.78
N ASN A 160 0.17 -13.56 1.71
CA ASN A 160 1.58 -13.90 1.52
C ASN A 160 2.25 -14.32 2.84
N ARG A 161 1.80 -13.77 3.97
CA ARG A 161 2.29 -14.10 5.31
C ARG A 161 1.19 -13.93 6.34
N TYR A 162 0.72 -15.03 6.91
CA TYR A 162 -0.46 -15.09 7.79
C TYR A 162 -0.42 -14.13 9.00
N SER A 163 0.77 -13.76 9.50
CA SER A 163 0.91 -12.82 10.62
C SER A 163 0.62 -11.37 10.27
N LEU A 164 0.60 -11.02 8.99
CA LEU A 164 0.37 -9.65 8.51
C LEU A 164 -1.12 -9.29 8.53
N ALA A 165 -1.40 -8.00 8.63
CA ALA A 165 -2.72 -7.45 8.37
C ALA A 165 -3.14 -7.70 6.91
N SER A 166 -4.44 -7.84 6.66
CA SER A 166 -4.98 -7.89 5.30
C SER A 166 -5.01 -6.49 4.68
N ILE A 167 -5.03 -6.42 3.34
CA ILE A 167 -5.28 -5.16 2.63
C ILE A 167 -6.67 -5.24 2.01
N ASP A 168 -7.57 -4.38 2.47
CA ASP A 168 -8.93 -4.30 1.96
C ASP A 168 -8.98 -3.38 0.74
N ILE A 169 -9.40 -3.93 -0.40
CA ILE A 169 -9.41 -3.26 -1.71
C ILE A 169 -10.81 -3.21 -2.33
N ASP A 170 -11.83 -3.74 -1.66
CA ASP A 170 -13.19 -3.85 -2.19
C ASP A 170 -14.09 -2.75 -1.60
N PRO A 171 -14.64 -1.81 -2.40
CA PRO A 171 -14.59 -1.77 -3.86
C PRO A 171 -13.33 -1.09 -4.41
N TYR A 172 -13.07 -1.21 -5.73
CA TYR A 172 -11.96 -0.58 -6.43
C TYR A 172 -12.43 0.32 -7.60
N MET A 173 -11.57 1.22 -8.09
CA MET A 173 -11.87 2.05 -9.26
C MET A 173 -11.37 1.39 -10.54
N ALA A 174 -12.25 1.17 -11.53
CA ALA A 174 -11.88 0.57 -12.81
C ALA A 174 -10.95 1.46 -13.66
N ALA A 175 -11.09 2.79 -13.53
CA ALA A 175 -10.27 3.76 -14.27
C ALA A 175 -9.71 4.84 -13.34
N CYS A 176 -8.50 5.28 -13.65
CA CYS A 176 -7.83 6.40 -12.99
C CYS A 176 -8.30 7.75 -13.57
N ASN A 177 -8.27 8.82 -12.76
CA ASN A 177 -8.41 10.22 -13.19
C ASN A 177 -9.74 10.60 -13.88
N GLN A 178 -10.80 9.84 -13.68
CA GLN A 178 -12.16 10.29 -14.00
C GLN A 178 -12.72 11.13 -12.86
N ARG A 179 -13.47 12.21 -13.17
CA ARG A 179 -14.13 13.05 -12.15
C ARG A 179 -15.10 12.25 -11.27
N MET A 180 -15.69 11.21 -11.85
CA MET A 180 -16.53 10.21 -11.19
C MET A 180 -16.08 8.83 -11.68
N PRO A 181 -15.06 8.23 -11.06
CA PRO A 181 -14.57 6.93 -11.48
C PRO A 181 -15.62 5.85 -11.19
N TYR A 182 -15.79 4.92 -12.11
CA TYR A 182 -16.67 3.78 -11.90
C TYR A 182 -16.11 2.89 -10.79
N ILE A 183 -16.90 2.73 -9.72
CA ILE A 183 -16.58 1.88 -8.58
C ILE A 183 -17.06 0.45 -8.90
N SER A 184 -16.12 -0.48 -8.92
CA SER A 184 -16.30 -1.89 -9.21
C SER A 184 -16.13 -2.72 -7.95
N LEU A 185 -16.93 -3.77 -7.81
CA LEU A 185 -16.79 -4.77 -6.76
C LEU A 185 -15.89 -5.92 -7.23
N LEU A 186 -15.21 -6.58 -6.30
CA LEU A 186 -14.45 -7.80 -6.61
C LEU A 186 -15.35 -8.97 -7.04
N ASN A 187 -16.64 -8.96 -6.71
CA ASN A 187 -17.63 -9.98 -7.10
C ASN A 187 -17.16 -11.43 -6.84
N GLY A 188 -16.52 -11.68 -5.70
CA GLY A 188 -16.03 -13.01 -5.34
C GLY A 188 -14.75 -13.45 -6.08
N GLN A 189 -14.09 -12.54 -6.80
CA GLN A 189 -12.77 -12.81 -7.37
C GLN A 189 -11.68 -12.63 -6.31
N PHE A 190 -11.17 -13.76 -5.81
CA PHE A 190 -10.14 -13.81 -4.77
C PHE A 190 -8.80 -14.30 -5.31
N ARG A 191 -7.73 -14.06 -4.55
CA ARG A 191 -6.41 -14.66 -4.81
C ARG A 191 -6.49 -16.18 -4.67
N GLN A 192 -5.89 -16.89 -5.62
CA GLN A 192 -5.83 -18.34 -5.61
C GLN A 192 -4.54 -18.80 -4.93
N PHE A 193 -4.64 -19.72 -3.96
CA PHE A 193 -3.50 -20.27 -3.22
C PHE A 193 -2.46 -20.96 -4.10
N ARG A 194 -2.92 -21.65 -5.15
CA ARG A 194 -2.08 -22.54 -5.93
C ARG A 194 -2.28 -22.29 -7.40
N LYS A 195 -1.30 -21.65 -8.03
CA LYS A 195 -1.15 -21.68 -9.49
C LYS A 195 -0.25 -22.85 -9.83
N SER A 196 -0.56 -23.58 -10.90
CA SER A 196 0.25 -24.73 -11.37
C SER A 196 1.72 -24.35 -11.63
N THR A 197 2.01 -23.07 -11.81
CA THR A 197 3.32 -22.51 -12.15
C THR A 197 4.12 -21.96 -10.96
N ASP A 198 3.53 -21.78 -9.77
CA ASP A 198 4.24 -21.27 -8.59
C ASP A 198 3.78 -21.99 -7.32
N SER A 199 4.62 -22.91 -6.84
CA SER A 199 4.36 -23.76 -5.67
C SER A 199 4.79 -23.12 -4.34
N ARG A 200 5.30 -21.89 -4.35
CA ARG A 200 5.96 -21.26 -3.18
C ARG A 200 5.03 -20.36 -2.36
N THR A 201 3.79 -20.17 -2.77
CA THR A 201 2.78 -19.44 -2.00
C THR A 201 2.39 -20.28 -0.78
N LEU A 202 3.00 -19.98 0.36
CA LEU A 202 2.67 -20.57 1.66
C LEU A 202 1.85 -19.54 2.45
N GLY A 203 0.52 -19.62 2.34
CA GLY A 203 -0.41 -18.72 3.02
C GLY A 203 -1.67 -18.42 2.21
N GLY A 204 -2.70 -17.91 2.89
CA GLY A 204 -3.98 -17.48 2.34
C GLY A 204 -5.17 -17.83 3.23
N ILE A 205 -6.35 -17.29 2.91
CA ILE A 205 -7.65 -17.67 3.49
C ILE A 205 -8.40 -18.48 2.43
N ILE A 206 -8.73 -19.74 2.73
CA ILE A 206 -9.51 -20.59 1.81
C ILE A 206 -10.93 -20.05 1.80
N TYR A 207 -11.33 -19.45 0.69
CA TYR A 207 -12.73 -19.18 0.41
C TYR A 207 -13.32 -20.48 -0.15
N GLU A 208 -14.07 -21.21 0.67
CA GLU A 208 -14.93 -22.27 0.17
C GLU A 208 -16.07 -21.59 -0.61
N ASN A 209 -16.19 -21.92 -1.90
CA ASN A 209 -17.36 -21.51 -2.68
C ASN A 209 -18.57 -22.26 -2.11
N HIS A 210 -19.55 -21.53 -1.56
CA HIS A 210 -20.90 -22.04 -1.35
C HIS A 210 -21.74 -21.85 -2.62
#